data_AF-A0AAD7YRG4-F1
#
_entry.id   AF-A0AAD7YRG4-F1
#
_cell.length_a   1.000
_cell.length_b   1.000
_cell.length_c   1.000
_cell.angle_alpha   90.00
_cell.angle_beta   90.00
_cell.angle_gamma   90.00
#
_symmetry.space_group_name_H-M   'P 1'
#
loop_
_entity.id
_entity.type
_entity.pdbx_description
1 polymer ?
#
loop_
_entity_poly.entity_id
_entity_poly.type
_entity_poly.pdbx_seq_one_letter_code
_entity_poly.pdbx_strand_id
1 'polypeptide(L)'
;MLFKPFRYPTSLLYEECQVLTVRQLFVLQTVMRKHLSLPYNPSSQEKRQRHRVCPTQRCRTALAKRHFYGIGGHIYNKINKICHIYAATRRECKRKVVDWLKTQNYEDIDNLLKI
;
A
#
# COMPACT_ATOMS: atom_id res chain seq x y z
N MET A 1 -6.57 29.89 31.09
CA MET A 1 -6.31 29.08 29.88
C MET A 1 -5.68 27.78 30.30
N LEU A 2 -6.43 26.67 30.32
CA LEU A 2 -5.88 25.34 30.57
C LEU A 2 -5.03 24.94 29.36
N PHE A 3 -3.71 24.99 29.50
CA PHE A 3 -2.77 24.41 28.54
C PHE A 3 -3.13 22.93 28.38
N LYS A 4 -3.55 22.51 27.17
CA LYS A 4 -3.59 21.08 26.86
C LYS A 4 -2.17 20.53 27.03
N PRO A 5 -1.97 19.40 27.72
CA PRO A 5 -0.64 18.80 27.83
C PRO A 5 -0.07 18.62 26.41
N PHE A 6 1.20 18.98 26.24
CA PHE A 6 1.92 18.80 24.98
C PHE A 6 1.69 17.38 24.49
N ARG A 7 0.91 17.22 23.43
CA ARG A 7 0.76 15.93 22.75
C ARG A 7 2.10 15.67 22.10
N TYR A 8 2.88 14.74 22.64
CA TYR A 8 4.10 14.28 22.00
C TYR A 8 3.78 13.88 20.54
N PRO A 9 4.59 14.31 19.55
CA PRO A 9 4.35 13.94 18.16
C PRO A 9 4.38 12.43 18.02
N THR A 10 3.27 11.83 17.60
CA THR A 10 3.15 10.37 17.44
C THR A 10 4.10 9.81 16.37
N SER A 11 4.54 10.64 15.42
CA SER A 11 5.58 10.29 14.44
C SER A 11 6.91 9.94 15.10
N LEU A 12 7.36 10.76 16.07
CA LEU A 12 8.62 10.54 16.78
C LEU A 12 8.61 9.21 17.53
N LEU A 13 7.48 8.87 18.17
CA LEU A 13 7.33 7.59 18.87
C LEU A 13 7.45 6.39 17.91
N TYR A 14 6.87 6.47 16.71
CA TYR A 14 6.98 5.39 15.72
C TYR A 14 8.41 5.23 15.21
N GLU A 15 9.14 6.33 15.01
CA GLU A 15 10.55 6.34 14.62
C GLU A 15 11.46 5.75 15.71
N GLU A 16 11.28 6.17 16.96
CA GLU A 16 12.02 5.64 18.11
C GLU A 16 11.78 4.13 18.29
N CYS A 17 10.54 3.67 18.17
CA CYS A 17 10.20 2.26 18.28
C CYS A 17 10.53 1.44 17.01
N GLN A 18 10.98 2.07 15.92
CA GLN A 18 11.31 1.41 14.65
C GLN A 18 10.15 0.54 14.10
N VAL A 19 8.92 1.01 14.31
CA VAL A 19 7.68 0.32 13.90
C VAL A 19 7.00 1.07 12.76
N LEU A 20 6.13 0.36 12.04
CA LEU A 20 5.33 0.96 10.98
C LEU A 20 4.24 1.88 11.57
N THR A 21 4.10 3.06 10.98
CA THR A 21 2.99 3.97 11.27
C THR A 21 1.65 3.37 10.84
N VAL A 22 0.54 3.92 11.32
CA VAL A 22 -0.82 3.48 10.96
C VAL A 22 -1.05 3.46 9.44
N ARG A 23 -0.54 4.46 8.71
CA ARG A 23 -0.69 4.53 7.25
C ARG A 23 0.16 3.50 6.52
N GLN A 24 1.39 3.27 6.97
CA GLN A 24 2.24 2.19 6.44
C GLN A 24 1.61 0.82 6.72
N LEU A 25 1.02 0.61 7.90
CA LEU A 25 0.26 -0.60 8.25
C LEU A 25 -0.95 -0.79 7.35
N PHE A 26 -1.70 0.28 7.05
CA PHE A 26 -2.82 0.23 6.11
C PHE A 26 -2.36 -0.24 4.71
N VAL A 27 -1.25 0.31 4.20
CA VAL A 27 -0.66 -0.11 2.93
C VAL A 27 -0.26 -1.58 2.98
N LEU A 28 0.47 -2.00 4.03
CA LEU A 28 0.91 -3.38 4.21
C LEU A 28 -0.28 -4.36 4.22
N GLN A 29 -1.29 -4.11 5.06
CA GLN A 29 -2.46 -4.97 5.15
C GLN A 29 -3.23 -5.03 3.83
N THR A 30 -3.38 -3.89 3.15
CA THR A 30 -4.05 -3.83 1.85
C THR A 30 -3.30 -4.68 0.80
N VAL A 31 -1.97 -4.54 0.72
CA VAL A 31 -1.14 -5.32 -0.19
C VAL A 31 -1.22 -6.80 0.13
N MET A 32 -1.09 -7.18 1.40
CA MET A 32 -1.15 -8.59 1.82
C MET A 32 -2.51 -9.23 1.54
N ARG A 33 -3.61 -8.50 1.76
CA ARG A 33 -4.97 -8.98 1.46
C ARG A 33 -5.16 -9.19 -0.03
N LYS A 34 -4.66 -8.26 -0.86
CA LYS A 34 -4.72 -8.38 -2.32
C LYS A 34 -3.84 -9.51 -2.84
N HIS A 35 -2.61 -9.62 -2.32
CA HIS A 35 -1.68 -10.69 -2.67
C HIS A 35 -2.27 -12.08 -2.42
N LEU A 36 -2.99 -12.26 -1.30
CA LEU A 36 -3.68 -13.52 -0.99
C LEU A 36 -4.79 -13.85 -2.00
N SER A 37 -5.57 -12.84 -2.43
CA SER A 37 -6.68 -13.02 -3.37
C SER A 37 -6.26 -13.11 -4.84
N LEU A 38 -4.99 -12.82 -5.15
CA LEU A 38 -4.49 -12.69 -6.51
C LEU A 38 -3.68 -13.95 -6.87
N PRO A 39 -4.23 -14.89 -7.67
CA PRO A 39 -3.47 -16.04 -8.09
C PRO A 39 -2.29 -15.61 -8.97
N TYR A 40 -1.13 -16.22 -8.73
CA TYR A 40 0.04 -16.04 -9.58
C TYR A 40 -0.17 -16.77 -10.90
N ASN A 41 -0.09 -16.04 -12.01
CA ASN A 41 -0.17 -16.55 -13.36
C ASN A 41 0.87 -15.82 -14.23
N PRO A 42 2.01 -16.46 -14.55
CA PRO A 42 3.05 -15.84 -15.36
C PRO A 42 2.60 -15.56 -16.80
N SER A 43 1.66 -16.36 -17.31
CA SER A 43 1.17 -16.27 -18.69
C SER A 43 0.19 -15.12 -18.91
N SER A 44 -0.45 -14.62 -17.85
CA SER A 44 -1.40 -13.49 -17.94
C SER A 44 -0.73 -12.11 -17.89
N GLN A 45 0.60 -12.05 -17.76
CA GLN A 45 1.29 -10.76 -17.73
C GLN A 45 1.40 -10.16 -19.13
N GLU A 46 0.69 -9.05 -19.36
CA GLU A 46 0.87 -8.26 -20.58
C GLU A 46 2.33 -7.79 -20.70
N LYS A 47 2.94 -8.01 -21.88
CA LYS A 47 4.34 -7.64 -22.15
C LYS A 47 4.63 -6.15 -21.88
N ARG A 48 3.65 -5.27 -22.12
CA ARG A 48 3.77 -3.81 -21.95
C ARG A 48 3.48 -3.31 -20.52
N GLN A 49 2.70 -4.04 -19.72
CA GLN A 49 2.26 -3.58 -18.38
C GLN A 49 2.47 -4.65 -17.30
N ARG A 50 3.67 -5.26 -17.29
CA ARG A 50 4.06 -6.33 -16.34
C ARG A 50 3.82 -6.01 -14.86
N HIS A 51 3.77 -4.73 -14.49
CA HIS A 51 3.52 -4.29 -13.12
C HIS A 51 2.01 -4.21 -12.76
N ARG A 52 1.12 -4.06 -13.74
CA ARG A 52 -0.34 -4.01 -13.54
C ARG A 52 -0.92 -5.41 -13.53
N VAL A 53 -0.82 -6.03 -12.37
CA VAL A 53 -1.22 -7.42 -12.21
C VAL A 53 -2.54 -7.56 -11.46
N CYS A 54 -2.77 -6.68 -10.48
CA CYS A 54 -4.05 -6.63 -9.81
C CYS A 54 -5.05 -5.82 -10.66
N PRO A 55 -6.25 -6.35 -10.96
CA PRO A 55 -7.26 -5.57 -11.65
C PRO A 55 -7.67 -4.37 -10.81
N THR A 56 -7.70 -3.20 -11.45
CA THR A 56 -8.22 -1.95 -10.89
C THR A 56 -9.56 -1.66 -11.54
N GLN A 57 -10.63 -1.60 -10.76
CA GLN A 57 -11.95 -1.30 -11.31
C GLN A 57 -12.04 0.15 -11.76
N ARG A 58 -12.66 0.37 -12.92
CA ARG A 58 -12.93 1.69 -13.47
C ARG A 58 -14.40 2.03 -13.29
N CYS A 59 -14.70 3.00 -12.43
CA CYS A 59 -16.06 3.50 -12.26
C CYS A 59 -16.34 4.63 -13.26
N ARG A 60 -17.40 4.49 -14.06
CA ARG A 60 -17.79 5.50 -15.08
C ARG A 60 -18.50 6.70 -14.48
N THR A 61 -19.34 6.50 -13.46
CA THR A 61 -20.20 7.55 -12.89
C THR A 61 -19.59 8.15 -11.63
N ALA A 62 -19.84 9.46 -11.41
CA ALA A 62 -19.42 10.15 -10.19
C ALA A 62 -20.07 9.56 -8.93
N LEU A 63 -21.33 9.11 -9.03
CA LEU A 63 -22.03 8.42 -7.95
C LEU A 63 -21.31 7.12 -7.56
N ALA A 64 -21.00 6.26 -8.53
CA ALA A 64 -20.28 5.01 -8.25
C ALA A 64 -18.90 5.28 -7.64
N LYS A 65 -18.18 6.31 -8.10
CA LYS A 65 -16.89 6.70 -7.51
C LYS A 65 -17.01 7.09 -6.02
N ARG A 66 -18.12 7.69 -5.58
CA ARG A 66 -18.34 8.06 -4.17
C ARG A 66 -18.60 6.85 -3.28
N HIS A 67 -19.29 5.83 -3.81
CA HIS A 67 -19.68 4.64 -3.05
C HIS A 67 -18.69 3.48 -3.19
N PHE A 68 -17.73 3.56 -4.12
CA PHE A 68 -16.82 2.46 -4.42
C PHE A 68 -15.37 2.78 -4.01
N TYR A 69 -14.90 2.13 -2.94
CA TYR A 69 -13.51 2.22 -2.48
C TYR A 69 -12.64 1.12 -3.10
N GLY A 70 -12.20 1.35 -4.35
CA GLY A 70 -11.38 0.43 -5.14
C GLY A 70 -9.86 0.59 -5.01
N ILE A 71 -9.35 1.31 -4.00
CA ILE A 71 -7.94 1.76 -3.94
C ILE A 71 -6.92 0.61 -3.85
N GLY A 72 -7.32 -0.55 -3.31
CA GLY A 72 -6.40 -1.65 -3.02
C GLY A 72 -5.68 -2.20 -4.25
N GLY A 73 -6.34 -2.26 -5.42
CA GLY A 73 -5.68 -2.68 -6.66
C GLY A 73 -4.63 -1.66 -7.14
N HIS A 74 -4.90 -0.37 -6.95
CA HIS A 74 -3.97 0.70 -7.29
C HIS A 74 -2.73 0.65 -6.40
N ILE A 75 -2.93 0.54 -5.08
CA ILE A 75 -1.84 0.41 -4.10
C ILE A 75 -0.98 -0.81 -4.45
N TYR A 76 -1.61 -1.97 -4.67
CA TYR A 76 -0.88 -3.19 -5.00
C TYR A 76 -0.01 -3.03 -6.24
N ASN A 77 -0.55 -2.47 -7.33
CA ASN A 77 0.20 -2.29 -8.58
C ASN A 77 1.33 -1.26 -8.43
N LYS A 78 1.13 -0.17 -7.68
CA LYS A 78 2.19 0.80 -7.37
C LYS A 78 3.34 0.11 -6.61
N ILE A 79 3.01 -0.64 -5.56
CA ILE A 79 4.01 -1.38 -4.77
C ILE A 79 4.69 -2.47 -5.60
N ASN A 80 3.95 -3.20 -6.44
CA ASN A 80 4.52 -4.22 -7.31
C ASN A 80 5.48 -3.65 -8.36
N LYS A 81 5.24 -2.42 -8.82
CA LYS A 81 6.18 -1.71 -9.71
C LYS A 81 7.52 -1.43 -9.02
N ILE A 82 7.52 -1.20 -7.71
CA ILE A 82 8.71 -0.85 -6.93
C ILE A 82 9.43 -2.10 -6.40
N CYS A 83 8.69 -3.01 -5.78
CA CYS A 83 9.22 -4.13 -5.01
C CYS A 83 9.18 -5.49 -5.75
N HIS A 84 8.52 -5.56 -6.92
CA HIS A 84 8.35 -6.80 -7.71
C HIS A 84 7.84 -7.97 -6.86
N ILE A 85 6.66 -7.80 -6.28
CA ILE A 85 6.08 -8.71 -5.28
C ILE A 85 5.16 -9.78 -5.88
N TYR A 86 4.79 -9.68 -7.16
CA TYR A 86 3.79 -10.58 -7.73
C TYR A 86 4.22 -12.06 -7.74
N ALA A 87 5.47 -12.34 -8.11
CA ALA A 87 6.02 -13.69 -8.13
C ALA A 87 6.55 -14.14 -6.75
N ALA A 88 6.52 -13.26 -5.75
CA ALA A 88 7.06 -13.56 -4.44
C ALA A 88 6.07 -14.40 -3.63
N THR A 89 6.59 -15.25 -2.75
CA THR A 89 5.74 -15.94 -1.76
C THR A 89 5.15 -14.93 -0.76
N ARG A 90 4.07 -15.30 -0.05
CA ARG A 90 3.44 -14.43 0.96
C ARG A 90 4.44 -13.90 2.00
N ARG A 91 5.39 -14.74 2.44
CA ARG A 91 6.42 -14.36 3.42
C ARG A 91 7.41 -13.36 2.82
N GLU A 92 7.87 -13.60 1.61
CA GLU A 92 8.79 -12.72 0.90
C GLU A 92 8.15 -11.39 0.54
N CYS A 93 6.89 -11.41 0.10
CA CYS A 93 6.08 -10.22 -0.16
C CYS A 93 5.98 -9.36 1.11
N LYS A 94 5.62 -9.95 2.26
CA LYS A 94 5.59 -9.23 3.54
C LYS A 94 6.94 -8.60 3.87
N ARG A 95 8.03 -9.38 3.76
CA ARG A 95 9.38 -8.89 4.06
C ARG A 95 9.76 -7.70 3.17
N LYS A 96 9.69 -7.86 1.84
CA LYS A 96 10.04 -6.80 0.87
C LYS A 96 9.23 -5.53 1.10
N VAL A 97 7.92 -5.66 1.36
CA VAL A 97 7.05 -4.49 1.58
C VAL A 97 7.35 -3.82 2.92
N VAL A 98 7.60 -4.57 3.99
CA VAL A 98 7.98 -4.01 5.29
C VAL A 98 9.32 -3.28 5.19
N ASP A 99 10.32 -3.91 4.56
CA ASP A 99 11.65 -3.33 4.39
C ASP A 99 11.56 -2.01 3.60
N TRP A 100 10.77 -2.01 2.51
CA TRP A 100 10.51 -0.78 1.76
C TRP A 100 9.78 0.26 2.61
N LEU A 101 8.68 -0.10 3.29
CA LEU A 101 7.88 0.85 4.09
C LEU A 101 8.69 1.53 5.20
N LYS A 102 9.65 0.83 5.82
CA LYS A 102 10.54 1.41 6.83
C LYS A 102 11.42 2.53 6.30
N THR A 103 11.71 2.54 5.00
CA THR A 103 12.50 3.60 4.36
C THR A 103 11.68 4.82 3.96
N GLN A 104 10.35 4.77 4.08
CA GLN A 104 9.46 5.81 3.55
C GLN A 104 9.01 6.77 4.64
N ASN A 105 9.01 8.07 4.31
CA ASN A 105 8.50 9.10 5.19
C ASN A 105 6.97 9.20 5.10
N TYR A 106 6.38 9.95 6.03
CA TYR A 106 4.93 10.14 6.10
C TYR A 106 4.34 10.76 4.82
N GLU A 107 5.03 11.77 4.26
CA GLU A 107 4.60 12.47 3.04
C GLU A 107 4.62 11.55 1.80
N ASP A 108 5.62 10.67 1.71
CA ASP A 108 5.75 9.72 0.60
C ASP A 108 4.59 8.72 0.59
N ILE A 109 4.20 8.24 1.78
CA ILE A 109 3.06 7.34 1.94
C ILE A 109 1.75 8.04 1.59
N ASP A 110 1.59 9.31 1.94
CA ASP A 110 0.41 10.09 1.53
C ASP A 110 0.36 10.28 0.01
N ASN A 111 1.50 10.55 -0.61
CA ASN A 111 1.58 10.64 -2.07
C ASN A 111 1.30 9.30 -2.76
N LEU A 112 1.69 8.18 -2.15
CA LEU A 112 1.32 6.85 -2.63
C LEU A 112 -0.21 6.64 -2.60
N LEU A 113 -0.88 7.14 -1.57
CA LEU A 113 -2.33 6.97 -1.35
C LEU A 113 -3.19 7.92 -2.20
N LYS A 114 -2.63 9.01 -2.73
CA LYS A 114 -3.34 9.87 -3.70
C LYS A 114 -3.55 9.09 -5.02
N ILE A 115 -4.81 9.00 -5.49
CA ILE A 115 -5.21 8.44 -6.80
C ILE A 115 -5.54 9.58 -7.74
#